data_AF-A0A349M3L3-F1
#
_entry.id   AF-A0A349M3L3-F1
#
_cell.length_a   1.000
_cell.length_b   1.000
_cell.length_c   1.000
_cell.angle_alpha   90.00
_cell.angle_beta   90.00
_cell.angle_gamma   90.00
#
_symmetry.space_group_name_H-M   'P 1'
#
loop_
_entity.id
_entity.type
_entity.pdbx_description
1 polymer ?
#
loop_
_entity_poly.entity_id
_entity_poly.type
_entity_poly.pdbx_seq_one_letter_code
_entity_poly.pdbx_strand_id
1 'polypeptide(L)' 'MNEITIRIGGESGEGTISGGDIIALGAARWGYHVYTFRTFPAEILGGPCMFQVR' A
#
# COMPACT_ATOMS: atom_id res chain seq x y z
N MET A 1 -14.69 -9.76 15.19
CA MET A 1 -14.46 -8.60 14.31
C MET A 1 -12.96 -8.60 14.04
N ASN A 2 -12.54 -9.26 12.96
CA ASN A 2 -11.13 -9.45 12.64
C ASN A 2 -10.70 -8.38 11.65
N GLU A 3 -9.51 -7.86 11.87
CA GLU A 3 -8.91 -6.81 11.08
C GLU A 3 -7.52 -7.26 10.65
N ILE A 4 -7.19 -7.01 9.40
CA ILE A 4 -5.95 -7.49 8.78
C ILE A 4 -5.20 -6.27 8.29
N THR A 5 -3.98 -6.07 8.78
CA THR A 5 -3.09 -5.02 8.28
C THR A 5 -1.98 -5.65 7.46
N ILE A 6 -1.82 -5.21 6.21
CA ILE A 6 -0.76 -5.64 5.31
C ILE A 6 0.14 -4.43 5.03
N ARG A 7 1.46 -4.62 5.15
CA ARG A 7 2.47 -3.63 4.80
C ARG A 7 3.35 -4.15 3.69
N ILE A 8 3.55 -3.32 2.67
CA ILE A 8 4.43 -3.57 1.55
C ILE A 8 5.54 -2.53 1.62
N GLY A 9 6.78 -2.97 1.67
CA GLY A 9 7.96 -2.13 1.55
C GLY A 9 8.70 -2.42 0.24
N GLY A 10 9.42 -1.43 -0.27
CA GLY A 10 10.29 -1.57 -1.43
C GLY A 10 10.87 -0.22 -1.84
N GLU A 11 11.54 -0.17 -2.98
CA GLU A 11 12.08 1.07 -3.53
C GLU A 11 11.07 1.77 -4.44
N SER A 12 11.07 3.11 -4.40
CA SER A 12 10.25 3.90 -5.31
C SER A 12 10.62 3.61 -6.76
N GLY A 13 9.62 3.21 -7.55
CA GLY A 13 9.80 2.74 -8.93
C GLY A 13 9.59 1.23 -9.11
N GLU A 14 9.64 0.43 -8.05
CA GLU A 14 9.42 -1.03 -8.11
C GLU A 14 7.94 -1.43 -8.09
N GLY A 15 7.04 -0.46 -7.91
CA GLY A 15 5.60 -0.70 -7.89
C GLY A 15 5.03 -1.04 -6.51
N THR A 16 5.75 -0.78 -5.41
CA THR A 16 5.27 -0.98 -4.03
C THR A 16 3.92 -0.29 -3.76
N ILE A 17 3.77 0.96 -4.21
CA ILE A 17 2.53 1.73 -4.04
C ILE A 17 1.42 1.16 -4.92
N SER A 18 1.70 0.91 -6.20
CA SER A 18 0.74 0.34 -7.15
C SER A 18 0.26 -1.05 -6.74
N GLY A 19 1.15 -1.89 -6.19
CA GLY A 19 0.82 -3.19 -5.63
C GLY A 19 -0.12 -3.07 -4.43
N GLY A 20 0.12 -2.09 -3.56
CA GLY A 20 -0.78 -1.74 -2.46
C GLY A 20 -2.17 -1.31 -2.93
N ASP A 21 -2.25 -0.49 -3.98
CA ASP A 21 -3.53 -0.06 -4.58
C ASP A 21 -4.31 -1.24 -5.18
N ILE A 22 -3.64 -2.21 -5.79
CA ILE A 22 -4.28 -3.44 -6.30
C ILE A 22 -4.90 -4.25 -5.15
N ILE A 23 -4.19 -4.39 -4.02
CA ILE A 23 -4.71 -5.10 -2.84
C ILE A 23 -5.91 -4.35 -2.24
N ALA A 24 -5.78 -3.03 -2.05
CA ALA A 24 -6.86 -2.19 -1.52
C ALA A 24 -8.12 -2.26 -2.40
N LEU A 25 -7.96 -2.18 -3.72
CA LEU A 25 -9.07 -2.28 -4.67
C LEU A 25 -9.70 -3.68 -4.65
N GLY A 26 -8.90 -4.74 -4.57
CA GLY A 26 -9.38 -6.12 -4.44
C GLY A 26 -10.21 -6.32 -3.17
N ALA A 27 -9.71 -5.84 -2.02
CA ALA A 27 -10.41 -5.92 -0.74
C ALA A 27 -11.72 -5.14 -0.75
N ALA A 28 -11.73 -3.91 -1.30
CA ALA A 28 -12.94 -3.11 -1.43
C ALA A 28 -13.98 -3.79 -2.33
N ARG A 29 -13.56 -4.42 -3.44
CA ARG A 29 -14.44 -5.19 -4.33
C ARG A 29 -15.04 -6.43 -3.68
N TRP A 30 -14.38 -6.99 -2.67
CA TRP A 30 -14.90 -8.10 -1.85
C TRP A 30 -15.79 -7.64 -0.69
N GLY A 31 -16.06 -6.34 -0.57
CA GLY A 31 -16.97 -5.80 0.45
C GLY A 31 -16.32 -5.49 1.79
N TYR A 32 -14.98 -5.49 1.87
CA TYR A 32 -14.27 -5.03 3.07
C TYR A 32 -14.20 -3.51 3.12
N HIS A 33 -14.25 -2.95 4.32
CA HIS A 33 -13.86 -1.56 4.55
C HIS A 33 -12.34 -1.46 4.50
N VAL A 34 -11.83 -0.50 3.74
CA VAL A 34 -10.40 -0.38 3.45
C VAL A 34 -9.88 1.00 3.87
N TYR A 35 -8.79 1.01 4.60
CA TYR A 35 -7.99 2.18 4.96
C TYR A 35 -6.57 2.01 4.45
N THR A 36 -6.05 3.02 3.78
CA THR A 36 -4.69 3.01 3.24
C THR A 36 -3.83 4.10 3.85
N PHE A 37 -2.54 3.81 4.02
CA PHE A 37 -1.52 4.77 4.40
C PHE A 37 -0.29 4.59 3.53
N ARG A 38 0.23 5.69 2.99
CA ARG A 38 1.30 5.69 1.98
C ARG A 38 2.42 6.59 2.46
N THR A 39 3.64 6.07 2.48
CA THR A 39 4.84 6.86 2.74
C THR A 39 5.68 6.87 1.47
N PHE A 40 5.81 8.05 0.87
CA PHE A 40 6.67 8.30 -0.28
C PHE A 40 8.07 8.73 0.20
N PRO A 41 9.13 8.43 -0.56
CA PRO A 41 10.45 8.95 -0.25
C PRO A 41 10.46 10.48 -0.35
N ALA A 42 11.39 11.12 0.37
CA ALA A 42 11.57 12.56 0.31
C ALA A 42 12.22 13.04 -1.01
N GLU A 43 12.85 12.12 -1.74
CA GLU A 43 13.62 12.40 -2.95
C GLU A 43 12.89 11.90 -4.20
N ILE A 44 13.01 12.64 -5.32
CA ILE A 44 12.38 12.28 -6.59
C ILE A 44 13.08 11.07 -7.24
N LEU A 45 14.39 10.93 -7.03
CA LEU A 45 15.25 9.94 -7.71
C LEU A 45 15.04 8.50 -7.24
N GLY A 46 14.24 8.27 -6.20
CA GLY A 46 14.03 6.95 -5.62
C GLY A 46 14.06 7.02 -4.10
N GLY A 47 14.21 5.85 -3.49
CA GLY A 47 14.31 5.69 -2.05
C GLY A 47 13.19 4.82 -1.48
N PRO A 48 13.36 4.44 -0.20
CA PRO A 48 12.47 3.51 0.45
C PRO A 48 11.06 4.09 0.54
N CYS A 49 10.09 3.28 0.12
CA CYS A 49 8.67 3.61 0.17
C CYS A 49 7.89 2.50 0.86
N MET A 50 6.71 2.86 1.38
CA MET A 50 5.86 1.93 2.12
C MET A 50 4.40 2.18 1.83
N PHE A 51 3.66 1.08 1.66
CA PHE A 51 2.20 1.08 1.57
C PHE A 51 1.62 0.20 2.67
N GLN A 52 0.63 0.70 3.39
CA GLN A 52 -0.14 -0.05 4.37
C GLN A 52 -1.61 -0.06 3.96
N VAL A 53 -2.24 -1.23 4.02
CA VAL A 53 -3.67 -1.43 3.86
C VAL A 53 -4.24 -2.13 5.09
N ARG A 54 -5.43 -1.71 5.52
CA ARG A 54 -6.15 -2.21 6.68
C ARG A 54 -7.64 -2.30 6.40
#